data_AF-A0A2U3CL13-F1
#
_entry.id   AF-A0A2U3CL13-F1
#
_cell.length_a   1.000
_cell.length_b   1.000
_cell.length_c   1.000
_cell.angle_alpha   90.00
_cell.angle_beta   90.00
_cell.angle_gamma   90.00
#
_symmetry.space_group_name_H-M   'P 1'
#
loop_
_entity.id
_entity.type
_entity.pdbx_description
1 polymer ?
#
loop_
_entity_poly.entity_id
_entity_poly.type
_entity_poly.pdbx_seq_one_letter_code
_entity_poly.pdbx_strand_id
1 'polypeptide(L)' 'MKVDLSNIPDAEIIDELANMIEDKEKIKTKKEGKTLIVKDLSSRKLKFYTKKVLGRKDLPGVYKVVSQGDHFLVYFQEL' A
#
# COMPACT_ATOMS: atom_id res chain seq x y z
N MET A 1 7.47 -7.97 -5.13
CA MET A 1 6.46 -8.04 -4.05
C MET A 1 5.34 -7.05 -4.39
N LYS A 2 4.10 -7.26 -3.94
CA LYS A 2 2.96 -6.42 -4.37
C LYS A 2 2.01 -6.07 -3.22
N VAL A 3 1.34 -4.91 -3.34
CA VAL A 3 0.28 -4.41 -2.45
C VAL A 3 -0.94 -4.14 -3.31
N ASP A 4 -2.07 -4.74 -2.96
CA ASP A 4 -3.35 -4.50 -3.59
C ASP A 4 -4.21 -3.57 -2.72
N LEU A 5 -4.58 -2.43 -3.29
CA LEU A 5 -5.35 -1.35 -2.67
C LEU A 5 -6.78 -1.29 -3.24
N SER A 6 -7.26 -2.36 -3.88
CA SER A 6 -8.54 -2.37 -4.60
C SER A 6 -9.74 -1.96 -3.76
N ASN A 7 -9.72 -2.32 -2.48
CA ASN A 7 -10.79 -2.07 -1.51
C ASN A 7 -10.75 -0.66 -0.88
N ILE A 8 -9.83 0.21 -1.33
CA ILE A 8 -9.75 1.58 -0.84
C ILE A 8 -10.49 2.49 -1.83
N PRO A 9 -11.41 3.35 -1.34
CA PRO A 9 -12.18 4.27 -2.17
C PRO A 9 -11.35 5.46 -2.68
N ASP A 10 -10.19 5.73 -2.08
CA ASP A 10 -9.27 6.78 -2.50
C ASP A 10 -8.41 6.32 -3.70
N ALA A 11 -8.57 6.99 -4.84
CA ALA A 11 -7.81 6.70 -6.06
C ALA A 11 -6.36 7.20 -6.00
N GLU A 12 -6.07 8.23 -5.19
CA GLU A 12 -4.73 8.84 -5.09
C GLU A 12 -3.80 8.06 -4.17
N ILE A 13 -4.35 7.17 -3.34
CA ILE A 13 -3.59 6.46 -2.31
C ILE A 13 -2.45 5.60 -2.88
N ILE A 14 -2.65 5.05 -4.09
CA ILE A 14 -1.61 4.27 -4.79
C ILE A 14 -0.46 5.17 -5.24
N ASP A 15 -0.76 6.40 -5.64
CA ASP A 15 0.23 7.39 -6.08
C ASP A 15 1.04 7.90 -4.88
N GLU A 16 0.38 8.17 -3.76
CA GLU A 16 1.07 8.55 -2.52
C GLU A 16 1.98 7.45 -1.99
N LEU A 17 1.52 6.19 -2.02
CA LEU A 17 2.33 5.06 -1.59
C LEU A 17 3.55 4.88 -2.50
N ALA A 18 3.35 4.96 -3.82
CA ALA A 18 4.44 4.94 -4.78
C ALA A 18 5.45 6.06 -4.49
N ASN A 19 5.01 7.32 -4.46
CA ASN A 19 5.86 8.48 -4.25
C ASN A 19 6.64 8.40 -2.92
N MET A 20 6.00 7.93 -1.84
CA MET A 20 6.66 7.76 -0.55
C MET A 20 7.77 6.71 -0.60
N ILE A 21 7.54 5.57 -1.26
CA ILE A 21 8.52 4.49 -1.38
C ILE A 21 9.68 4.95 -2.27
N GLU A 22 9.39 5.55 -3.43
CA GLU A 22 10.41 6.02 -4.36
C GLU A 22 11.28 7.12 -3.73
N ASP A 23 10.69 8.05 -2.98
CA ASP A 23 11.45 9.09 -2.28
C ASP A 23 12.35 8.53 -1.18
N LYS A 24 11.85 7.61 -0.34
CA LYS A 24 12.57 7.13 0.85
C LYS A 24 13.57 6.01 0.57
N GLU A 25 13.26 5.15 -0.39
CA GLU A 25 14.08 3.97 -0.69
C GLU A 25 14.91 4.16 -1.98
N LYS A 26 14.64 5.21 -2.76
CA LYS A 26 15.31 5.50 -4.04
C LYS A 26 15.23 4.34 -5.04
N ILE A 27 14.14 3.59 -5.00
CA ILE A 27 13.80 2.50 -5.93
C ILE A 27 12.64 2.92 -6.83
N LYS A 28 12.42 2.21 -7.95
CA LYS A 28 11.25 2.41 -8.82
C LYS A 28 10.10 1.50 -8.41
N THR A 29 8.89 2.01 -8.47
CA THR A 29 7.65 1.24 -8.31
C THR A 29 6.96 1.07 -9.66
N LYS A 30 6.12 0.02 -9.79
CA LYS A 30 5.28 -0.20 -10.96
C LYS A 30 3.82 -0.28 -10.53
N LYS A 31 2.95 0.45 -11.18
CA LYS A 31 1.50 0.44 -10.93
C LYS A 31 0.81 -0.44 -11.97
N GLU A 32 -0.06 -1.33 -11.50
CA GLU A 32 -0.94 -2.18 -12.34
C GLU A 32 -2.37 -2.05 -11.80
N GLY A 33 -3.13 -1.11 -12.36
CA GLY A 33 -4.46 -0.77 -11.83
C GLY A 33 -4.38 -0.26 -10.38
N LYS A 34 -5.10 -0.93 -9.47
CA LYS A 34 -5.06 -0.64 -8.02
C LYS A 34 -4.01 -1.46 -7.26
N THR A 35 -3.11 -2.16 -7.96
CA THR A 35 -1.99 -2.91 -7.36
C THR A 35 -0.67 -2.17 -7.57
N LEU A 36 0.08 -1.97 -6.49
CA LEU A 36 1.45 -1.45 -6.52
C LEU A 36 2.45 -2.61 -6.42
N ILE A 37 3.34 -2.69 -7.40
CA ILE A 37 4.43 -3.67 -7.45
C ILE A 37 5.73 -2.97 -7.09
N VAL A 38 6.44 -3.52 -6.11
CA VAL A 38 7.72 -3.02 -5.64
C VAL A 38 8.75 -4.15 -5.69
N LYS A 39 9.85 -3.91 -6.41
CA LYS A 39 11.02 -4.79 -6.44
C LYS A 39 12.00 -4.34 -5.35
N ASP A 40 12.77 -5.28 -4.82
CA ASP A 40 13.89 -4.99 -3.91
C ASP A 40 13.52 -4.25 -2.61
N LEU A 41 12.28 -4.41 -2.14
CA LEU A 41 11.80 -3.89 -0.86
C LEU A 41 11.33 -5.04 0.04
N SER A 42 11.72 -5.01 1.31
CA SER A 42 11.31 -6.04 2.27
C SER A 42 9.81 -5.96 2.60
N SER A 43 9.20 -7.12 2.87
CA SER A 43 7.79 -7.26 3.27
C SER A 43 7.42 -6.35 4.44
N ARG A 44 8.30 -6.29 5.44
CA ARG A 44 8.13 -5.43 6.60
C ARG A 44 8.07 -3.94 6.24
N LYS A 45 8.97 -3.48 5.36
CA LYS A 45 9.00 -2.07 4.91
C LYS A 45 7.76 -1.73 4.08
N LEU A 46 7.39 -2.57 3.12
CA LEU A 46 6.20 -2.32 2.30
C LEU A 46 4.94 -2.23 3.17
N LYS A 47 4.77 -3.14 4.14
CA LYS A 47 3.66 -3.10 5.11
C LYS A 47 3.69 -1.82 5.96
N PHE A 48 4.87 -1.38 6.40
CA PHE A 48 5.04 -0.15 7.15
C PHE A 48 4.60 1.08 6.35
N TYR A 49 5.09 1.24 5.12
CA TYR A 49 4.71 2.37 4.26
C TYR A 49 3.22 2.36 3.92
N THR A 50 2.67 1.17 3.62
CA THR A 50 1.23 1.01 3.38
C THR A 50 0.41 1.50 4.58
N LYS A 51 0.73 1.05 5.80
CA LYS A 51 0.06 1.53 7.02
C LYS A 51 0.24 3.03 7.26
N LYS A 52 1.41 3.57 6.94
CA LYS A 52 1.73 4.98 7.13
C LYS A 52 0.90 5.88 6.21
N VAL A 53 0.67 5.47 4.96
CA VAL A 53 -0.22 6.18 4.03
C VAL A 53 -1.67 6.06 4.48
N LEU A 54 -2.13 4.85 4.82
CA LEU A 54 -3.49 4.63 5.33
C LEU A 54 -3.80 5.48 6.57
N GLY A 55 -2.84 5.60 7.50
CA GLY A 55 -3.03 6.38 8.73
C GLY A 55 -2.87 7.89 8.58
N ARG A 56 -2.47 8.40 7.40
CA ARG A 56 -2.42 9.85 7.11
C ARG A 56 -3.69 10.36 6.44
N LYS A 57 -4.48 9.45 5.88
CA LYS A 57 -5.71 9.76 5.17
C LYS A 57 -6.88 9.73 6.13
N ASP A 58 -7.82 10.62 5.93
CA ASP A 58 -9.13 10.58 6.58
C ASP A 58 -10.03 9.58 5.84
N LEU A 59 -9.66 8.30 5.89
CA LEU A 59 -10.44 7.24 5.26
C LEU A 59 -11.59 6.85 6.19
N PRO A 60 -12.79 6.56 5.65
CA PRO A 60 -13.89 6.07 6.46
C PRO A 60 -13.51 4.70 7.06
N GLY A 61 -13.45 4.63 8.39
CA GLY A 61 -13.24 3.44 9.22
C GLY A 61 -11.83 2.80 9.14
N VAL A 62 -11.73 1.51 9.49
CA VAL A 62 -10.43 0.86 9.75
C VAL A 62 -10.00 0.00 8.57
N TYR A 63 -8.80 0.24 8.05
CA TYR A 63 -8.20 -0.58 6.99
C TYR A 63 -7.13 -1.51 7.55
N LYS A 64 -7.22 -2.79 7.22
CA LYS A 64 -6.27 -3.82 7.66
C LYS A 64 -5.37 -4.25 6.52
N VAL A 65 -4.06 -4.31 6.79
CA VAL A 65 -3.04 -4.82 5.87
C VAL A 65 -2.71 -6.27 6.23
N VAL A 66 -3.12 -7.21 5.40
CA VAL A 66 -2.92 -8.66 5.60
C VAL A 66 -1.92 -9.21 4.59
N SER A 67 -1.03 -10.07 5.06
CA SER A 67 -0.05 -10.77 4.23
C SER A 67 -0.68 -12.04 3.69
N GLN A 68 -0.52 -12.30 2.40
CA GLN A 68 -0.83 -13.56 1.75
C GLN A 68 0.39 -13.92 0.88
N GLY A 69 1.29 -14.75 1.38
CA GLY A 69 2.52 -15.10 0.64
C GLY A 69 3.38 -13.88 0.27
N ASP A 70 3.57 -13.63 -1.03
CA ASP A 70 4.37 -12.54 -1.59
C ASP A 70 3.58 -11.25 -1.85
N HIS A 71 2.31 -11.20 -1.43
CA HIS A 71 1.44 -10.05 -1.57
C HIS A 71 0.80 -9.58 -0.26
N PHE A 72 0.47 -8.29 -0.23
CA PHE A 72 -0.37 -7.70 0.79
C PHE A 72 -1.72 -7.33 0.20
N LEU A 73 -2.79 -7.67 0.92
CA LEU A 73 -4.13 -7.18 0.67
C LEU A 73 -4.50 -6.13 1.70
N VAL A 74 -5.06 -5.02 1.24
CA VAL A 74 -5.70 -4.03 2.10
C VAL A 74 -7.20 -4.14 1.94
N TYR A 75 -7.91 -4.31 3.04
CA TYR A 75 -9.37 -4.35 3.05
C TYR A 75 -9.95 -3.54 4.21
N PHE A 76 -11.18 -3.09 4.00
CA PHE A 76 -11.98 -2.41 5.00
C PHE A 76 -12.46 -3.40 6.07
N GLN A 77 -12.28 -3.06 7.34
CA GLN A 77 -12.78 -3.81 8.47
C GLN A 77 -13.89 -2.98 9.13
N GLU A 78 -15.14 -3.45 8.97
CA GLU A 78 -16.27 -2.95 9.74
C GLU A 78 -16.04 -3.26 11.23
N LEU A 79 -16.32 -2.27 12.09
CA LEU A 79 -16.28 -2.37 13.55
C LEU A 79 -17.65 -2.73 14.09
#